data_AF-A0A7C4AEN4-F1
#
_entry.id   AF-A0A7C4AEN4-F1
#
_cell.length_a   1.000
_cell.length_b   1.000
_cell.length_c   1.000
_cell.angle_alpha   90.00
_cell.angle_beta   90.00
_cell.angle_gamma   90.00
#
_symmetry.space_group_name_H-M   'P 1'
#
loop_
_entity.id
_entity.type
_entity.pdbx_description
1 polymer ?
#
loop_
_entity_poly.entity_id
_entity_poly.type
_entity_poly.pdbx_seq_one_letter_code
_entity_poly.pdbx_strand_id
1 'polypeptide(L)'
;MQRRHNPGEHHIRVARLTPCIRPRVRDARRAIRDGRRVVDAKQCWEHALAGSAWLLRHQRPDGSWEDLPDPQLGAFYKGSWAFALTGQPTAAHRLLNHVRERYMTPDGDFVPRTSFIHQAAHYLYINAYLVIGGMAVGRYEIALPALRFLMAQQDARNGGFFSIPTPPGGSGGTDTISTTAAGVACLAAGQLTTATRAGDYLVSLLERQHDTTTGFYTALTPDGALDTAAAESEARWWRVIDLHAPDQCWYALGLPFAFLVLLHQATERTAYRSAAEGYCALLERCVNPWEGPSSGKAAWGCAMLYRITGEARYRELALRVARYIIGHQEADGHWVLAKVRGMPVAAVLDSVDFDVTAEYTLWLGLIASHILARDRE
;
A
#
# COMPACT_ATOMS: atom_id res chain seq x y z
N MET A 1 -5.75 -56.29 24.52
CA MET A 1 -6.90 -55.79 23.73
C MET A 1 -7.64 -54.76 24.59
N GLN A 2 -7.24 -53.48 24.55
CA GLN A 2 -7.93 -52.40 25.25
C GLN A 2 -7.55 -51.08 24.58
N ARG A 3 -8.55 -50.46 23.93
CA ARG A 3 -8.45 -49.19 23.20
C ARG A 3 -8.30 -48.05 24.22
N ARG A 4 -7.27 -47.22 24.08
CA ARG A 4 -7.18 -45.92 24.76
C ARG A 4 -7.96 -44.88 23.95
N HIS A 5 -8.94 -44.29 24.60
CA HIS A 5 -9.68 -43.10 24.17
C HIS A 5 -8.76 -41.88 24.30
N ASN A 6 -8.76 -41.01 23.28
CA ASN A 6 -8.06 -39.74 23.26
C ASN A 6 -9.12 -38.64 23.08
N PRO A 7 -9.38 -37.75 24.07
CA PRO A 7 -10.27 -36.61 23.89
C PRO A 7 -9.44 -35.34 23.68
N GLY A 8 -9.68 -34.61 22.59
CA GLY A 8 -9.08 -33.27 22.42
C GLY A 8 -8.98 -32.73 21.00
N GLU A 9 -9.94 -33.03 20.12
CA GLU A 9 -10.07 -32.25 18.88
C GLU A 9 -10.74 -30.91 19.20
N HIS A 10 -9.92 -29.87 19.37
CA HIS A 10 -10.40 -28.49 19.32
C HIS A 10 -10.73 -28.16 17.86
N HIS A 11 -12.01 -28.36 17.49
CA HIS A 11 -12.60 -27.78 16.29
C HIS A 11 -12.49 -26.25 16.35
N ILE A 12 -11.49 -25.70 15.66
CA ILE A 12 -11.46 -24.28 15.31
C ILE A 12 -12.60 -24.06 14.30
N ARG A 13 -13.70 -23.47 14.77
CA ARG A 13 -14.74 -22.95 13.90
C ARG A 13 -14.13 -21.80 13.09
N VAL A 14 -13.77 -22.09 11.85
CA VAL A 14 -13.47 -21.09 10.82
C VAL A 14 -14.76 -20.27 10.61
N ALA A 15 -14.75 -19.02 11.08
CA ALA A 15 -15.81 -18.08 10.76
C ALA A 15 -15.82 -17.87 9.25
N ARG A 16 -16.92 -18.21 8.58
CA ARG A 16 -17.14 -17.90 7.17
C ARG A 16 -16.99 -16.39 6.98
N LEU A 17 -15.88 -15.96 6.38
CA LEU A 17 -15.73 -14.60 5.90
C LEU A 17 -16.83 -14.38 4.86
N THR A 18 -17.75 -13.49 5.19
CA THR A 18 -18.89 -13.17 4.34
C THR A 18 -18.33 -12.48 3.09
N PRO A 19 -18.66 -12.92 1.87
CA PRO A 19 -18.21 -12.24 0.66
C PRO A 19 -18.68 -10.80 0.70
N CYS A 20 -17.78 -9.85 0.36
CA CYS A 20 -18.15 -8.45 0.14
C CYS A 20 -19.40 -8.39 -0.73
N ILE A 21 -20.52 -8.03 -0.11
CA ILE A 21 -21.80 -7.85 -0.79
C ILE A 21 -21.62 -6.73 -1.80
N ARG A 22 -21.80 -7.06 -3.08
CA ARG A 22 -21.73 -6.15 -4.23
C ARG A 22 -22.53 -4.87 -3.94
N PRO A 23 -21.92 -3.67 -3.90
CA PRO A 23 -22.70 -2.46 -3.91
C PRO A 23 -23.37 -2.31 -5.27
N ARG A 24 -24.66 -2.04 -5.29
CA ARG A 24 -25.36 -1.66 -6.52
C ARG A 24 -24.82 -0.29 -6.97
N VAL A 25 -24.10 -0.29 -8.09
CA VAL A 25 -23.47 0.82 -8.83
C VAL A 25 -24.42 2.02 -9.15
N ARG A 26 -25.68 2.01 -8.71
CA ARG A 26 -26.67 3.04 -9.05
C ARG A 26 -26.54 4.34 -8.25
N ASP A 27 -26.06 4.30 -7.01
CA ASP A 27 -26.08 5.50 -6.15
C ASP A 27 -24.86 6.41 -6.34
N ALA A 28 -23.69 5.86 -6.69
CA ALA A 28 -22.50 6.66 -7.03
C ALA A 28 -22.68 7.52 -8.30
N ARG A 29 -23.60 7.14 -9.20
CA ARG A 29 -23.86 7.89 -10.44
C ARG A 29 -24.62 9.20 -10.21
N ARG A 30 -25.28 9.38 -9.07
CA ARG A 30 -26.10 10.57 -8.80
C ARG A 30 -25.29 11.75 -8.26
N ALA A 31 -24.17 11.50 -7.58
CA ALA A 31 -23.26 12.53 -7.07
C ALA A 31 -22.38 13.19 -8.16
N ILE A 32 -22.27 12.58 -9.34
CA ILE A 32 -21.39 13.06 -10.44
C ILE A 32 -22.09 14.12 -11.33
N ARG A 33 -23.37 14.42 -11.09
CA ARG A 33 -24.20 15.29 -11.94
C ARG A 33 -24.24 16.78 -11.55
N ASP A 34 -23.75 17.16 -10.38
CA ASP A 34 -23.59 18.58 -10.03
C ASP A 34 -22.19 19.05 -10.40
N GLY A 35 -22.11 20.21 -11.07
CA GLY A 35 -20.94 20.76 -11.77
C GLY A 35 -19.58 20.36 -11.17
N ARG A 36 -18.85 19.51 -11.90
CA ARG A 36 -17.55 18.96 -11.48
C ARG A 36 -16.58 20.10 -11.18
N ARG A 37 -16.38 20.39 -9.89
CA ARG A 37 -15.26 21.21 -9.43
C ARG A 37 -13.99 20.55 -9.94
N VAL A 38 -13.23 21.27 -10.76
CA VAL A 38 -11.92 20.81 -11.23
C VAL A 38 -11.03 20.69 -10.00
N VAL A 39 -10.44 19.51 -9.80
CA VAL A 39 -9.43 19.28 -8.75
C VAL A 39 -8.06 19.54 -9.38
N ASP A 40 -7.30 20.46 -8.80
CA ASP A 40 -5.91 20.72 -9.16
C ASP A 40 -4.91 20.23 -8.09
N ALA A 41 -3.62 20.36 -8.38
CA ALA A 41 -2.57 19.87 -7.50
C ALA A 41 -2.42 20.69 -6.20
N LYS A 42 -2.81 21.97 -6.19
CA LYS A 42 -2.82 22.80 -4.97
C LYS A 42 -3.90 22.31 -4.02
N GLN A 43 -5.09 22.03 -4.54
CA GLN A 43 -6.16 21.44 -3.75
C GLN A 43 -5.76 20.07 -3.19
N CYS A 44 -5.07 19.22 -3.97
CA CYS A 44 -4.50 17.98 -3.42
C CYS A 44 -3.62 18.24 -2.20
N TRP A 45 -2.72 19.23 -2.26
CA TRP A 45 -1.86 19.59 -1.14
C TRP A 45 -2.66 20.10 0.07
N GLU A 46 -3.63 20.99 -0.14
CA GLU A 46 -4.50 21.52 0.91
C GLU A 46 -5.28 20.41 1.64
N HIS A 47 -5.85 19.47 0.88
CA HIS A 47 -6.57 18.33 1.46
C HIS A 47 -5.63 17.35 2.18
N ALA A 48 -4.38 17.20 1.72
CA ALA A 48 -3.35 16.47 2.47
C ALA A 48 -3.02 17.15 3.81
N LEU A 49 -2.85 18.48 3.81
CA LEU A 49 -2.61 19.24 5.03
C LEU A 49 -3.78 19.14 6.00
N ALA A 50 -5.03 19.13 5.53
CA ALA A 50 -6.21 18.95 6.36
C ALA A 50 -6.21 17.57 7.06
N GLY A 51 -5.88 16.49 6.34
CA GLY A 51 -5.73 15.16 6.92
C GLY A 51 -4.59 15.05 7.93
N SER A 52 -3.43 15.66 7.63
CA SER A 52 -2.32 15.76 8.58
C SER A 52 -2.70 16.54 9.83
N ALA A 53 -3.38 17.67 9.69
CA ALA A 53 -3.88 18.47 10.80
C ALA A 53 -4.87 17.70 11.68
N TRP A 54 -5.72 16.86 11.08
CA TRP A 54 -6.59 15.97 11.83
C TRP A 54 -5.80 14.95 12.66
N LEU A 55 -4.82 14.26 12.05
CA LEU A 55 -3.95 13.32 12.75
C LEU A 55 -3.17 13.97 13.89
N LEU A 56 -2.69 15.20 13.68
CA LEU A 56 -1.98 15.97 14.72
C LEU A 56 -2.86 16.26 15.94
N ARG A 57 -4.11 16.67 15.73
CA ARG A 57 -5.05 16.96 16.83
C ARG A 57 -5.31 15.74 17.69
N HIS A 58 -5.33 14.56 17.08
CA HIS A 58 -5.59 13.29 17.76
C HIS A 58 -4.32 12.58 18.26
N GLN A 59 -3.12 13.14 18.02
CA GLN A 59 -1.88 12.55 18.52
C GLN A 59 -1.65 12.97 19.98
N ARG A 60 -1.56 11.98 20.88
CA ARG A 60 -1.14 12.22 22.26
C ARG A 60 0.36 12.55 22.35
N PRO A 61 0.82 13.18 23.45
CA PRO A 61 2.25 13.47 23.64
C PRO A 61 3.18 12.26 23.57
N ASP A 62 2.69 11.06 23.90
CA ASP A 62 3.43 9.79 23.81
C ASP A 62 3.48 9.19 22.40
N GLY A 63 2.80 9.81 21.43
CA GLY A 63 2.73 9.36 20.04
C GLY A 63 1.60 8.38 19.71
N SER A 64 0.81 7.95 20.71
CA SER A 64 -0.41 7.18 20.49
C SER A 64 -1.55 8.05 19.95
N TRP A 65 -2.62 7.40 19.48
CA TRP A 65 -3.85 8.08 19.06
C TRP A 65 -4.83 8.21 20.22
N GLU A 66 -5.47 9.37 20.35
CA GLU A 66 -6.59 9.54 21.25
C GLU A 66 -7.85 8.80 20.77
N ASP A 67 -8.75 8.52 21.70
CA ASP A 67 -10.04 7.86 21.47
C ASP A 67 -10.00 6.54 20.68
N LEU A 68 -8.84 5.87 20.70
CA LEU A 68 -8.62 4.56 20.12
C LEU A 68 -8.50 3.50 21.23
N PRO A 69 -9.59 2.78 21.59
CA PRO A 69 -9.64 1.91 22.77
C PRO A 69 -8.76 0.64 22.65
N ASP A 70 -8.57 0.14 21.43
CA ASP A 70 -7.70 -1.02 21.14
C ASP A 70 -6.78 -0.68 19.94
N PRO A 71 -5.69 0.09 20.18
CA PRO A 71 -4.83 0.55 19.11
C PRO A 71 -4.01 -0.62 18.54
N GLN A 72 -4.27 -0.91 17.27
CA GLN A 72 -3.54 -1.93 16.52
C GLN A 72 -2.37 -1.27 15.77
N LEU A 73 -1.30 -2.03 15.52
CA LEU A 73 -0.13 -1.57 14.75
C LEU A 73 -0.52 -0.95 13.39
N GLY A 74 -1.61 -1.46 12.80
CA GLY A 74 -2.20 -0.93 11.57
C GLY A 74 -2.55 0.56 11.62
N ALA A 75 -2.84 1.13 12.79
CA ALA A 75 -3.19 2.55 12.91
C ALA A 75 -1.99 3.50 12.73
N PHE A 76 -0.75 3.00 12.84
CA PHE A 76 0.42 3.86 13.00
C PHE A 76 1.38 3.84 11.82
N TYR A 77 1.52 2.69 11.14
CA TYR A 77 2.69 2.43 10.29
C TYR A 77 2.89 3.40 9.11
N LYS A 78 1.81 4.00 8.58
CA LYS A 78 1.89 5.01 7.50
C LYS A 78 2.14 6.44 8.00
N GLY A 79 1.82 6.72 9.27
CA GLY A 79 1.72 8.07 9.79
C GLY A 79 3.05 8.83 9.81
N SER A 80 4.17 8.16 10.08
CA SER A 80 5.49 8.81 10.10
C SER A 80 5.88 9.37 8.73
N TRP A 81 5.58 8.66 7.64
CA TRP A 81 5.84 9.16 6.29
C TRP A 81 4.88 10.31 5.92
N ALA A 82 3.58 10.18 6.25
CA ALA A 82 2.60 11.24 6.04
C ALA A 82 2.99 12.54 6.77
N PHE A 83 3.40 12.45 8.04
CA PHE A 83 3.87 13.59 8.82
C PHE A 83 5.16 14.18 8.27
N ALA A 84 6.15 13.36 7.91
CA ALA A 84 7.39 13.85 7.30
C ALA A 84 7.11 14.66 6.03
N LEU A 85 6.26 14.12 5.14
CA LEU A 85 5.89 14.78 3.89
C LEU A 85 5.16 16.11 4.11
N THR A 86 4.28 16.18 5.09
CA THR A 86 3.45 17.36 5.39
C THR A 86 4.11 18.35 6.35
N GLY A 87 5.41 18.20 6.61
CA GLY A 87 6.19 19.16 7.41
C GLY A 87 5.99 19.05 8.92
N GLN A 88 5.68 17.85 9.43
CA GLN A 88 5.38 17.59 10.84
C GLN A 88 6.38 16.61 11.49
N PRO A 89 7.69 16.88 11.45
CA PRO A 89 8.72 15.92 11.88
C PRO A 89 8.57 15.54 13.36
N THR A 90 8.23 16.47 14.25
CA THR A 90 8.03 16.17 15.68
C THR A 90 6.92 15.13 15.91
N ALA A 91 5.82 15.22 15.15
CA ALA A 91 4.74 14.24 15.24
C ALA A 91 5.16 12.88 14.68
N ALA A 92 5.94 12.84 13.59
CA ALA A 92 6.56 11.62 13.10
C ALA A 92 7.46 10.96 14.15
N HIS A 93 8.30 11.76 14.85
CA HIS A 93 9.17 11.26 15.91
C HIS A 93 8.38 10.65 17.08
N ARG A 94 7.30 11.29 17.52
CA ARG A 94 6.43 10.77 18.59
C ARG A 94 5.78 9.45 18.19
N LEU A 95 5.19 9.38 16.99
CA LEU A 95 4.59 8.15 16.48
C LEU A 95 5.62 7.01 16.43
N LEU A 96 6.83 7.29 15.94
CA LEU A 96 7.90 6.30 15.88
C LEU A 96 8.38 5.84 17.28
N ASN A 97 8.36 6.71 18.29
CA ASN A 97 8.63 6.30 19.69
C ASN A 97 7.59 5.29 20.16
N HIS A 98 6.30 5.63 20.00
CA HIS A 98 5.20 4.76 20.37
C HIS A 98 5.31 3.39 19.68
N VAL A 99 5.57 3.40 18.37
CA VAL A 99 5.66 2.15 17.59
C VAL A 99 6.85 1.30 18.05
N ARG A 100 8.01 1.92 18.29
CA ARG A 100 9.20 1.22 18.78
C ARG A 100 8.95 0.57 20.14
N GLU A 101 8.40 1.33 21.08
CA GLU A 101 8.23 0.89 22.46
C GLU A 101 7.17 -0.22 22.59
N ARG A 102 6.14 -0.20 21.74
CA ARG A 102 5.01 -1.12 21.86
C ARG A 102 5.04 -2.33 20.94
N TYR A 103 5.62 -2.20 19.74
CA TYR A 103 5.48 -3.23 18.71
C TYR A 103 6.82 -3.78 18.19
N MET A 104 7.93 -3.05 18.33
CA MET A 104 9.19 -3.48 17.75
C MET A 104 9.81 -4.64 18.53
N THR A 105 10.20 -5.69 17.81
CA THR A 105 10.88 -6.86 18.37
C THR A 105 12.40 -6.67 18.37
N PRO A 106 13.15 -7.46 19.16
CA PRO A 106 14.61 -7.38 19.18
C PRO A 106 15.30 -7.61 17.82
N ASP A 107 14.69 -8.40 16.93
CA ASP A 107 15.18 -8.67 15.57
C ASP A 107 14.76 -7.61 14.54
N GLY A 108 13.97 -6.61 14.94
CA GLY A 108 13.57 -5.48 14.09
C GLY A 108 12.24 -5.68 13.36
N ASP A 109 11.48 -6.73 13.66
CA ASP A 109 10.10 -6.85 13.21
C ASP A 109 9.13 -5.98 14.06
N PHE A 110 7.86 -5.88 13.65
CA PHE A 110 6.81 -5.20 14.41
C PHE A 110 5.57 -6.09 14.56
N VAL A 111 5.22 -6.45 15.80
CA VAL A 111 4.11 -7.37 16.13
C VAL A 111 3.32 -6.88 17.34
N PRO A 112 2.08 -7.34 17.58
CA PRO A 112 1.28 -8.23 16.75
C PRO A 112 0.68 -7.55 15.52
N ARG A 113 0.52 -8.31 14.43
CA ARG A 113 -0.31 -7.95 13.28
C ARG A 113 -1.67 -8.59 13.47
N THR A 114 -2.75 -7.81 13.37
CA THR A 114 -4.14 -8.28 13.56
C THR A 114 -4.87 -8.46 12.23
N SER A 115 -4.50 -7.70 11.21
CA SER A 115 -5.09 -7.79 9.88
C SER A 115 -4.68 -9.10 9.18
N PHE A 116 -5.68 -9.87 8.74
CA PHE A 116 -5.48 -11.14 8.02
C PHE A 116 -4.53 -10.98 6.82
N ILE A 117 -4.69 -9.92 6.02
CA ILE A 117 -3.87 -9.76 4.81
C ILE A 117 -2.39 -9.52 5.15
N HIS A 118 -2.10 -8.87 6.28
CA HIS A 118 -0.73 -8.68 6.79
C HIS A 118 -0.16 -9.95 7.44
N GLN A 119 -0.95 -11.00 7.62
CA GLN A 119 -0.46 -12.31 8.06
C GLN A 119 -0.34 -13.29 6.89
N ALA A 120 -1.24 -13.20 5.91
CA ALA A 120 -1.38 -14.18 4.84
C ALA A 120 -0.63 -13.81 3.53
N ALA A 121 -0.29 -12.53 3.31
CA ALA A 121 0.29 -12.13 2.01
C ALA A 121 1.21 -10.91 2.03
N HIS A 122 0.91 -9.90 2.85
CA HIS A 122 1.58 -8.59 2.79
C HIS A 122 2.34 -8.31 4.08
N TYR A 123 3.07 -9.31 4.59
CA TYR A 123 3.64 -9.24 5.95
C TYR A 123 4.61 -8.08 6.14
N LEU A 124 5.49 -7.89 5.16
CA LEU A 124 6.57 -6.88 5.19
C LEU A 124 6.07 -5.46 4.94
N TYR A 125 4.80 -5.29 4.59
CA TYR A 125 4.23 -4.01 4.22
C TYR A 125 4.35 -2.98 5.33
N ILE A 126 4.09 -3.38 6.58
CA ILE A 126 4.23 -2.51 7.76
C ILE A 126 5.69 -2.10 7.97
N ASN A 127 6.63 -3.05 7.92
CA ASN A 127 8.07 -2.77 8.11
C ASN A 127 8.56 -1.77 7.06
N ALA A 128 8.16 -1.94 5.80
CA ALA A 128 8.57 -1.07 4.72
C ALA A 128 8.20 0.40 4.97
N TYR A 129 6.95 0.67 5.36
CA TYR A 129 6.52 2.04 5.65
C TYR A 129 7.21 2.64 6.88
N LEU A 130 7.45 1.84 7.92
CA LEU A 130 8.20 2.28 9.10
C LEU A 130 9.67 2.58 8.78
N VAL A 131 10.30 1.80 7.88
CA VAL A 131 11.63 2.10 7.35
C VAL A 131 11.60 3.42 6.57
N ILE A 132 10.66 3.59 5.62
CA ILE A 132 10.59 4.81 4.79
C ILE A 132 10.39 6.05 5.66
N GLY A 133 9.39 6.02 6.56
CA GLY A 133 9.11 7.12 7.46
C GLY A 133 10.26 7.38 8.45
N GLY A 134 10.87 6.33 8.99
CA GLY A 134 12.03 6.43 9.88
C GLY A 134 13.26 7.03 9.19
N MET A 135 13.55 6.63 7.96
CA MET A 135 14.62 7.22 7.14
C MET A 135 14.33 8.70 6.83
N ALA A 136 13.08 9.04 6.50
CA ALA A 136 12.68 10.41 6.16
C ALA A 136 12.88 11.42 7.30
N VAL A 137 12.87 10.98 8.57
CA VAL A 137 13.09 11.85 9.75
C VAL A 137 14.36 11.47 10.54
N GLY A 138 15.27 10.69 9.96
CA GLY A 138 16.57 10.38 10.58
C GLY A 138 16.52 9.49 11.84
N ARG A 139 15.49 8.66 11.98
CA ARG A 139 15.31 7.72 13.11
C ARG A 139 15.93 6.35 12.83
N TYR A 140 17.25 6.36 12.65
CA TYR A 140 18.02 5.21 12.22
C TYR A 140 18.02 4.05 13.22
N GLU A 141 17.83 4.32 14.52
CA GLU A 141 17.73 3.29 15.53
C GLU A 141 16.45 2.44 15.40
N ILE A 142 15.45 2.93 14.69
CA ILE A 142 14.23 2.19 14.32
C ILE A 142 14.35 1.66 12.89
N ALA A 143 14.77 2.52 11.96
CA ALA A 143 14.78 2.20 10.53
C ALA A 143 15.81 1.13 10.18
N LEU A 144 17.00 1.13 10.79
CA LEU A 144 18.05 0.17 10.42
C LEU A 144 17.77 -1.27 10.87
N PRO A 145 17.32 -1.55 12.11
CA PRO A 145 16.93 -2.91 12.45
C PRO A 145 15.73 -3.40 11.62
N ALA A 146 14.74 -2.55 11.39
CA ALA A 146 13.59 -2.86 10.55
C ALA A 146 13.98 -3.18 9.10
N LEU A 147 14.91 -2.41 8.55
CA LEU A 147 15.48 -2.66 7.22
C LEU A 147 16.22 -3.99 7.17
N ARG A 148 17.02 -4.33 8.20
CA ARG A 148 17.72 -5.62 8.25
C ARG A 148 16.75 -6.80 8.27
N PHE A 149 15.71 -6.74 9.10
CA PHE A 149 14.65 -7.75 9.12
C PHE A 149 14.02 -7.90 7.74
N LEU A 150 13.64 -6.78 7.12
CA LEU A 150 13.01 -6.74 5.80
C LEU A 150 13.93 -7.33 4.72
N MET A 151 15.20 -6.92 4.66
CA MET A 151 16.18 -7.41 3.68
C MET A 151 16.47 -8.90 3.80
N ALA A 152 16.38 -9.47 5.00
CA ALA A 152 16.53 -10.90 5.22
C ALA A 152 15.41 -11.74 4.58
N GLN A 153 14.33 -11.10 4.11
CA GLN A 153 13.17 -11.74 3.48
C GLN A 153 13.19 -11.64 1.94
N GLN A 154 14.30 -11.22 1.34
CA GLN A 154 14.47 -11.23 -0.12
C GLN A 154 14.88 -12.63 -0.60
N ASP A 155 14.14 -13.21 -1.53
CA ASP A 155 14.50 -14.46 -2.17
C ASP A 155 15.79 -14.27 -3.00
N ALA A 156 16.81 -15.08 -2.71
CA ALA A 156 18.08 -15.08 -3.43
C ALA A 156 17.93 -15.40 -4.93
N ARG A 157 16.93 -16.19 -5.31
CA ARG A 157 16.79 -16.77 -6.65
C ARG A 157 16.13 -15.81 -7.65
N ASN A 158 15.04 -15.16 -7.24
CA ASN A 158 14.24 -14.32 -8.14
C ASN A 158 14.29 -12.81 -7.77
N GLY A 159 14.85 -12.44 -6.62
CA GLY A 159 14.96 -11.04 -6.17
C GLY A 159 13.68 -10.44 -5.57
N GLY A 160 12.56 -11.16 -5.62
CA GLY A 160 11.31 -10.80 -4.95
C GLY A 160 11.40 -10.97 -3.43
N PHE A 161 10.46 -10.38 -2.71
CA PHE A 161 10.35 -10.55 -1.27
C PHE A 161 9.21 -11.49 -0.93
N PHE A 162 9.42 -12.31 0.10
CA PHE A 162 8.42 -13.30 0.53
C PHE A 162 7.15 -12.64 1.03
N SER A 163 6.00 -13.22 0.65
CA SER A 163 4.67 -12.77 1.07
C SER A 163 4.45 -12.91 2.59
N ILE A 164 5.07 -13.92 3.17
CA ILE A 164 5.03 -14.23 4.61
C ILE A 164 6.45 -14.49 5.12
N PRO A 165 6.69 -14.34 6.44
CA PRO A 165 8.00 -14.58 7.01
C PRO A 165 8.49 -15.98 6.65
N THR A 166 9.65 -16.01 6.03
CA THR A 166 10.31 -17.24 5.63
C THR A 166 11.65 -17.30 6.38
N PRO A 167 11.94 -18.43 7.06
CA PRO A 167 13.20 -18.57 7.77
C PRO A 167 14.39 -18.54 6.80
N PRO A 168 15.59 -18.18 7.25
CA PRO A 168 16.79 -18.23 6.43
C PRO A 168 16.98 -19.59 5.75
N GLY A 169 17.20 -19.58 4.43
CA GLY A 169 17.31 -20.80 3.62
C GLY A 169 15.98 -21.50 3.31
N GLY A 170 14.86 -21.00 3.83
CA GLY A 170 13.53 -21.45 3.47
C GLY A 170 13.12 -21.04 2.06
N SER A 171 12.03 -21.63 1.58
CA SER A 171 11.42 -21.29 0.30
C SER A 171 9.98 -20.83 0.54
N GLY A 172 9.62 -19.68 0.00
CA GLY A 172 8.30 -19.06 0.16
C GLY A 172 7.83 -18.43 -1.14
N GLY A 173 6.52 -18.19 -1.24
CA GLY A 173 5.96 -17.42 -2.35
C GLY A 173 6.37 -15.95 -2.23
N THR A 174 6.52 -15.30 -3.38
CA THR A 174 6.83 -13.86 -3.47
C THR A 174 5.70 -13.14 -4.20
N ASP A 175 5.50 -11.87 -3.93
CA ASP A 175 4.42 -11.10 -4.56
C ASP A 175 4.81 -9.65 -4.86
N THR A 176 4.01 -9.02 -5.72
CA THR A 176 4.16 -7.62 -6.12
C THR A 176 4.19 -6.66 -4.93
N ILE A 177 3.37 -6.83 -3.90
CA ILE A 177 3.22 -5.87 -2.81
C ILE A 177 4.35 -5.95 -1.80
N SER A 178 4.66 -7.15 -1.33
CA SER A 178 5.80 -7.38 -0.44
C SER A 178 7.09 -6.93 -1.12
N THR A 179 7.28 -7.31 -2.38
CA THR A 179 8.47 -6.92 -3.16
C THR A 179 8.55 -5.43 -3.38
N THR A 180 7.43 -4.78 -3.75
CA THR A 180 7.47 -3.36 -4.05
C THR A 180 7.67 -2.52 -2.79
N ALA A 181 6.93 -2.80 -1.72
CA ALA A 181 7.06 -2.05 -0.47
C ALA A 181 8.49 -2.17 0.08
N ALA A 182 9.04 -3.39 0.07
CA ALA A 182 10.42 -3.65 0.44
C ALA A 182 11.43 -2.93 -0.49
N GLY A 183 11.17 -2.93 -1.80
CA GLY A 183 11.97 -2.22 -2.80
C GLY A 183 12.03 -0.72 -2.55
N VAL A 184 10.89 -0.07 -2.28
CA VAL A 184 10.83 1.37 -1.92
C VAL A 184 11.59 1.65 -0.64
N ALA A 185 11.43 0.81 0.40
CA ALA A 185 12.16 0.94 1.65
C ALA A 185 13.68 0.79 1.47
N CYS A 186 14.12 -0.19 0.68
CA CYS A 186 15.52 -0.39 0.33
C CYS A 186 16.07 0.83 -0.43
N LEU A 187 15.31 1.36 -1.40
CA LEU A 187 15.70 2.54 -2.16
C LEU A 187 15.83 3.78 -1.27
N ALA A 188 14.85 4.02 -0.40
CA ALA A 188 14.88 5.11 0.58
C ALA A 188 16.08 5.02 1.55
N ALA A 189 16.55 3.80 1.82
CA ALA A 189 17.71 3.52 2.66
C ALA A 189 19.05 3.45 1.90
N GLY A 190 19.07 3.76 0.61
CA GLY A 190 20.27 3.69 -0.23
C GLY A 190 20.76 2.27 -0.55
N GLN A 191 19.96 1.23 -0.29
CA GLN A 191 20.27 -0.17 -0.60
C GLN A 191 19.97 -0.48 -2.07
N LEU A 192 20.71 0.17 -2.98
CA LEU A 192 20.42 0.19 -4.42
C LEU A 192 20.48 -1.21 -5.06
N THR A 193 21.42 -2.07 -4.65
CA THR A 193 21.52 -3.45 -5.15
C THR A 193 20.26 -4.25 -4.80
N THR A 194 19.82 -4.20 -3.55
CA THR A 194 18.61 -4.89 -3.08
C THR A 194 17.36 -4.36 -3.77
N ALA A 195 17.24 -3.04 -3.91
CA ALA A 195 16.14 -2.41 -4.63
C ALA A 195 16.14 -2.78 -6.13
N THR A 196 17.31 -2.86 -6.76
CA THR A 196 17.47 -3.30 -8.16
C THR A 196 16.94 -4.72 -8.35
N ARG A 197 17.30 -5.65 -7.47
CA ARG A 197 16.79 -7.04 -7.52
C ARG A 197 15.27 -7.10 -7.38
N ALA A 198 14.67 -6.25 -6.54
CA ALA A 198 13.22 -6.13 -6.42
C ALA A 198 12.58 -5.57 -7.71
N GLY A 199 13.24 -4.61 -8.37
CA GLY A 199 12.80 -4.07 -9.66
C GLY A 199 12.87 -5.12 -10.77
N ASP A 200 14.00 -5.84 -10.89
CA ASP A 200 14.19 -6.91 -11.87
C ASP A 200 13.14 -8.04 -11.68
N TYR A 201 12.76 -8.35 -10.44
CA TYR A 201 11.64 -9.25 -10.14
C TYR A 201 10.32 -8.75 -10.76
N LEU A 202 9.96 -7.47 -10.56
CA LEU A 202 8.70 -6.91 -11.05
C LEU A 202 8.66 -6.81 -12.58
N VAL A 203 9.80 -6.54 -13.21
CA VAL A 203 9.96 -6.61 -14.67
C VAL A 203 9.72 -8.05 -15.14
N SER A 204 10.42 -9.02 -14.54
CA SER A 204 10.26 -10.43 -14.93
C SER A 204 8.84 -10.95 -14.70
N LEU A 205 8.17 -10.55 -13.61
CA LEU A 205 6.79 -10.95 -13.33
C LEU A 205 5.82 -10.42 -14.39
N LEU A 206 6.03 -9.19 -14.88
CA LEU A 206 5.22 -8.59 -15.94
C LEU A 206 5.44 -9.33 -17.28
N GLU A 207 6.68 -9.69 -17.60
CA GLU A 207 7.04 -10.42 -18.83
C GLU A 207 6.52 -11.87 -18.85
N ARG A 208 6.43 -12.51 -17.68
CA ARG A 208 5.97 -13.90 -17.54
C ARG A 208 4.47 -14.08 -17.76
N GLN A 209 3.68 -13.00 -17.78
CA GLN A 209 2.23 -13.11 -17.94
C GLN A 209 1.90 -13.71 -19.31
N HIS A 210 1.36 -14.93 -19.33
CA HIS A 210 1.05 -15.67 -20.56
C HIS A 210 -0.18 -15.11 -21.31
N ASP A 211 -1.15 -14.58 -20.57
CA ASP A 211 -2.35 -13.94 -21.08
C ASP A 211 -2.72 -12.75 -20.19
N THR A 212 -2.49 -11.53 -20.69
CA THR A 212 -2.96 -10.32 -20.00
C THR A 212 -4.31 -9.86 -20.53
N THR A 213 -5.04 -10.66 -21.32
CA THR A 213 -6.38 -10.31 -21.80
C THR A 213 -7.44 -10.51 -20.73
N THR A 214 -7.29 -11.52 -19.89
CA THR A 214 -8.29 -11.91 -18.88
C THR A 214 -7.92 -11.53 -17.46
N GLY A 215 -6.65 -11.69 -17.07
CA GLY A 215 -6.20 -11.49 -15.69
C GLY A 215 -4.72 -11.14 -15.57
N PHE A 216 -4.28 -10.85 -14.34
CA PHE A 216 -2.87 -10.69 -13.99
C PHE A 216 -2.57 -11.40 -12.68
N TYR A 217 -1.55 -12.27 -12.69
CA TYR A 217 -1.07 -12.98 -11.51
C TYR A 217 -0.02 -12.14 -10.78
N THR A 218 -0.28 -11.87 -9.50
CA THR A 218 0.50 -10.92 -8.70
C THR A 218 1.65 -11.56 -7.92
N ALA A 219 1.88 -12.86 -8.11
CA ALA A 219 2.78 -13.64 -7.27
C ALA A 219 3.46 -14.81 -8.00
N LEU A 220 4.61 -15.20 -7.45
CA LEU A 220 5.29 -16.45 -7.79
C LEU A 220 5.19 -17.44 -6.63
N THR A 221 5.06 -18.72 -6.96
CA THR A 221 5.14 -19.85 -6.04
C THR A 221 6.59 -20.08 -5.56
N PRO A 222 6.82 -20.90 -4.52
CA PRO A 222 8.16 -21.13 -3.96
C PRO A 222 9.19 -21.73 -4.96
N ASP A 223 8.73 -22.37 -6.03
CA ASP A 223 9.56 -22.88 -7.14
C ASP A 223 9.79 -21.85 -8.25
N GLY A 224 9.20 -20.65 -8.13
CA GLY A 224 9.40 -19.53 -9.08
C GLY A 224 8.47 -19.54 -10.29
N ALA A 225 7.44 -20.40 -10.31
CA ALA A 225 6.36 -20.35 -11.30
C ALA A 225 5.33 -19.26 -10.96
N LEU A 226 4.54 -18.83 -11.95
CA LEU A 226 3.39 -17.96 -11.67
C LEU A 226 2.38 -18.72 -10.79
N ASP A 227 1.85 -18.06 -9.77
CA ASP A 227 0.85 -18.64 -8.86
C ASP A 227 -0.55 -18.69 -9.50
N THR A 228 -0.69 -19.55 -10.52
CA THR A 228 -1.93 -19.70 -11.28
C THR A 228 -3.01 -20.46 -10.51
N ALA A 229 -2.61 -21.34 -9.58
CA ALA A 229 -3.52 -22.07 -8.70
C ALA A 229 -4.35 -21.11 -7.80
N ALA A 230 -3.85 -19.92 -7.52
CA ALA A 230 -4.59 -18.91 -6.78
C ALA A 230 -5.86 -18.43 -7.49
N ALA A 231 -6.01 -18.64 -8.81
CA ALA A 231 -7.23 -18.32 -9.54
C ALA A 231 -8.45 -19.10 -9.06
N GLU A 232 -8.26 -20.29 -8.48
CA GLU A 232 -9.30 -21.21 -8.04
C GLU A 232 -9.44 -21.30 -6.52
N SER A 233 -8.67 -20.49 -5.78
CA SER A 233 -8.65 -20.52 -4.31
C SER A 233 -9.29 -19.28 -3.67
N GLU A 234 -9.47 -19.31 -2.35
CA GLU A 234 -9.90 -18.14 -1.58
C GLU A 234 -8.88 -16.98 -1.66
N ALA A 235 -7.64 -17.26 -2.07
CA ALA A 235 -6.60 -16.26 -2.28
C ALA A 235 -6.79 -15.42 -3.54
N ARG A 236 -7.71 -15.80 -4.43
CA ARG A 236 -7.96 -15.14 -5.72
C ARG A 236 -8.06 -13.62 -5.56
N TRP A 237 -8.78 -13.13 -4.55
CA TRP A 237 -9.10 -11.71 -4.42
C TRP A 237 -7.88 -10.79 -4.25
N TRP A 238 -6.74 -11.31 -3.77
CA TRP A 238 -5.49 -10.54 -3.64
C TRP A 238 -4.33 -11.07 -4.48
N ARG A 239 -4.47 -12.27 -5.05
CA ARG A 239 -3.43 -12.90 -5.88
C ARG A 239 -3.65 -12.71 -7.38
N VAL A 240 -4.90 -12.45 -7.80
CA VAL A 240 -5.27 -12.28 -9.21
C VAL A 240 -6.02 -10.96 -9.39
N ILE A 241 -5.61 -10.16 -10.36
CA ILE A 241 -6.38 -9.00 -10.83
C ILE A 241 -7.17 -9.44 -12.05
N ASP A 242 -8.50 -9.43 -11.93
CA ASP A 242 -9.40 -9.68 -13.06
C ASP A 242 -9.63 -8.35 -13.81
N LEU A 243 -9.21 -8.29 -15.07
CA LEU A 243 -9.27 -7.05 -15.85
C LEU A 243 -10.72 -6.63 -16.18
N HIS A 244 -11.67 -7.55 -16.09
CA HIS A 244 -13.07 -7.34 -16.47
C HIS A 244 -14.01 -7.24 -15.27
N ALA A 245 -13.49 -7.41 -14.06
CA ALA A 245 -14.24 -7.22 -12.83
C ALA A 245 -13.92 -5.86 -12.19
N PRO A 246 -14.92 -5.17 -11.61
CA PRO A 246 -14.66 -3.97 -10.84
C PRO A 246 -14.05 -4.29 -9.47
N ASP A 247 -13.62 -3.24 -8.76
CA ASP A 247 -13.31 -3.26 -7.32
C ASP A 247 -12.22 -4.28 -6.91
N GLN A 248 -11.22 -4.48 -7.78
CA GLN A 248 -10.09 -5.36 -7.49
C GLN A 248 -9.06 -4.67 -6.59
N CYS A 249 -8.05 -5.44 -6.15
CA CYS A 249 -6.90 -4.94 -5.40
C CYS A 249 -5.94 -4.12 -6.27
N TRP A 250 -6.37 -2.94 -6.73
CA TRP A 250 -5.61 -2.09 -7.66
C TRP A 250 -4.21 -1.72 -7.15
N TYR A 251 -3.98 -1.78 -5.83
CA TYR A 251 -2.65 -1.62 -5.26
C TYR A 251 -1.61 -2.59 -5.84
N ALA A 252 -2.01 -3.80 -6.24
CA ALA A 252 -1.10 -4.87 -6.70
C ALA A 252 -0.49 -4.57 -8.07
N LEU A 253 -1.08 -3.64 -8.83
CA LEU A 253 -0.49 -3.07 -10.03
C LEU A 253 0.02 -1.65 -9.77
N GLY A 254 -0.72 -0.87 -8.98
CA GLY A 254 -0.46 0.54 -8.70
C GLY A 254 0.86 0.81 -7.98
N LEU A 255 1.19 0.00 -6.97
CA LEU A 255 2.42 0.19 -6.22
C LEU A 255 3.66 -0.19 -7.05
N PRO A 256 3.73 -1.37 -7.73
CA PRO A 256 4.87 -1.74 -8.57
C PRO A 256 5.33 -0.63 -9.51
N PHE A 257 4.39 0.01 -10.21
CA PHE A 257 4.78 1.02 -11.18
C PHE A 257 5.29 2.30 -10.52
N ALA A 258 4.76 2.71 -9.36
CA ALA A 258 5.31 3.84 -8.62
C ALA A 258 6.78 3.59 -8.22
N PHE A 259 7.08 2.39 -7.70
CA PHE A 259 8.46 2.01 -7.36
C PHE A 259 9.39 1.94 -8.58
N LEU A 260 8.92 1.36 -9.69
CA LEU A 260 9.72 1.24 -10.90
C LEU A 260 10.09 2.61 -11.49
N VAL A 261 9.22 3.63 -11.35
CA VAL A 261 9.58 5.01 -11.71
C VAL A 261 10.71 5.54 -10.81
N LEU A 262 10.61 5.36 -9.49
CA LEU A 262 11.68 5.77 -8.57
C LEU A 262 13.00 5.07 -8.89
N LEU A 263 12.96 3.76 -9.17
CA LEU A 263 14.14 2.99 -9.48
C LEU A 263 14.75 3.38 -10.84
N HIS A 264 13.93 3.70 -11.83
CA HIS A 264 14.39 4.29 -13.09
C HIS A 264 15.16 5.60 -12.82
N GLN A 265 14.64 6.49 -11.98
CA GLN A 265 15.35 7.73 -11.66
C GLN A 265 16.69 7.51 -10.95
N ALA A 266 16.80 6.46 -10.12
CA ALA A 266 18.02 6.15 -9.38
C ALA A 266 19.08 5.41 -10.22
N THR A 267 18.68 4.76 -11.31
CA THR A 267 19.57 3.85 -12.09
C THR A 267 19.69 4.21 -13.56
N GLU A 268 18.83 5.09 -14.06
CA GLU A 268 18.67 5.46 -15.47
C GLU A 268 18.33 4.27 -16.41
N ARG A 269 18.07 3.08 -15.87
CA ARG A 269 17.70 1.90 -16.66
C ARG A 269 16.30 2.07 -17.24
N THR A 270 16.21 2.10 -18.56
CA THR A 270 14.94 2.29 -19.29
C THR A 270 13.95 1.15 -19.09
N ALA A 271 14.44 -0.08 -18.87
CA ALA A 271 13.60 -1.25 -18.60
C ALA A 271 12.61 -1.02 -17.44
N TYR A 272 13.01 -0.31 -16.38
CA TYR A 272 12.12 0.00 -15.26
C TYR A 272 11.02 1.00 -15.64
N ARG A 273 11.36 2.04 -16.40
CA ARG A 273 10.35 2.96 -16.92
C ARG A 273 9.37 2.24 -17.85
N SER A 274 9.86 1.43 -18.78
CA SER A 274 9.02 0.65 -19.70
C SER A 274 8.07 -0.29 -18.94
N ALA A 275 8.57 -0.96 -17.90
CA ALA A 275 7.73 -1.80 -17.05
C ALA A 275 6.68 -0.98 -16.28
N ALA A 276 7.05 0.19 -15.75
CA ALA A 276 6.09 1.08 -15.09
C ALA A 276 4.96 1.53 -16.04
N GLU A 277 5.31 1.90 -17.28
CA GLU A 277 4.34 2.22 -18.32
C GLU A 277 3.46 1.01 -18.67
N GLY A 278 4.02 -0.21 -18.68
CA GLY A 278 3.28 -1.46 -18.88
C GLY A 278 2.27 -1.76 -17.77
N TYR A 279 2.64 -1.60 -16.50
CA TYR A 279 1.71 -1.73 -15.37
C TYR A 279 0.60 -0.66 -15.42
N CYS A 280 0.91 0.58 -15.82
CA CYS A 280 -0.09 1.62 -16.02
C CYS A 280 -1.06 1.26 -17.15
N ALA A 281 -0.54 0.80 -18.30
CA ALA A 281 -1.37 0.37 -19.43
C ALA A 281 -2.29 -0.81 -19.07
N LEU A 282 -1.83 -1.71 -18.19
CA LEU A 282 -2.67 -2.79 -17.67
C LEU A 282 -3.81 -2.26 -16.79
N LEU A 283 -3.53 -1.31 -15.90
CA LEU A 283 -4.56 -0.64 -15.11
C LEU A 283 -5.58 0.06 -16.00
N GLU A 284 -5.17 0.78 -17.05
CA GLU A 284 -6.08 1.46 -17.98
C GLU A 284 -7.10 0.51 -18.66
N ARG A 285 -6.77 -0.78 -18.77
CA ARG A 285 -7.66 -1.83 -19.32
C ARG A 285 -8.64 -2.39 -18.30
N CYS A 286 -8.41 -2.15 -17.01
CA CYS A 286 -9.25 -2.66 -15.94
C CYS A 286 -10.57 -1.89 -15.84
N VAL A 287 -11.60 -2.54 -15.30
CA VAL A 287 -12.84 -1.85 -14.89
C VAL A 287 -12.56 -1.01 -13.64
N ASN A 288 -12.99 0.25 -13.62
CA ASN A 288 -12.90 1.21 -12.49
C ASN A 288 -11.59 1.27 -11.65
N PRO A 289 -10.38 1.19 -12.23
CA PRO A 289 -9.10 1.15 -11.49
C PRO A 289 -8.77 2.45 -10.75
N TRP A 290 -9.42 3.56 -11.13
CA TRP A 290 -9.12 4.92 -10.67
C TRP A 290 -10.08 5.42 -9.59
N GLU A 291 -11.13 4.67 -9.27
CA GLU A 291 -12.22 5.07 -8.37
C GLU A 291 -12.45 3.98 -7.33
N GLY A 292 -11.44 3.74 -6.50
CA GLY A 292 -11.52 2.73 -5.45
C GLY A 292 -10.55 2.99 -4.30
N PRO A 293 -10.74 2.31 -3.14
CA PRO A 293 -10.05 2.65 -1.90
C PRO A 293 -8.52 2.57 -1.97
N SER A 294 -7.98 1.75 -2.89
CA SER A 294 -6.54 1.51 -3.04
C SER A 294 -5.89 2.22 -4.23
N SER A 295 -6.64 3.04 -4.97
CA SER A 295 -6.21 3.63 -6.26
C SER A 295 -5.10 4.68 -6.13
N GLY A 296 -4.90 5.29 -4.95
CA GLY A 296 -3.92 6.38 -4.79
C GLY A 296 -2.46 5.98 -4.96
N LYS A 297 -2.12 4.69 -4.80
CA LYS A 297 -0.77 4.17 -5.15
C LYS A 297 -0.48 4.31 -6.64
N ALA A 298 -1.48 4.03 -7.47
CA ALA A 298 -1.38 4.25 -8.90
C ALA A 298 -1.28 5.75 -9.21
N ALA A 299 -2.12 6.57 -8.59
CA ALA A 299 -2.05 8.02 -8.78
C ALA A 299 -0.69 8.62 -8.44
N TRP A 300 -0.03 8.13 -7.39
CA TRP A 300 1.35 8.51 -7.06
C TRP A 300 2.31 8.21 -8.21
N GLY A 301 2.28 7.00 -8.76
CA GLY A 301 3.11 6.66 -9.92
C GLY A 301 2.77 7.49 -11.16
N CYS A 302 1.49 7.78 -11.42
CA CYS A 302 1.08 8.63 -12.53
C CYS A 302 1.61 10.05 -12.36
N ALA A 303 1.55 10.61 -11.15
CA ALA A 303 2.12 11.93 -10.87
C ALA A 303 3.65 11.95 -11.11
N MET A 304 4.37 10.88 -10.78
CA MET A 304 5.79 10.75 -11.08
C MET A 304 6.08 10.60 -12.58
N LEU A 305 5.31 9.80 -13.31
CA LEU A 305 5.43 9.69 -14.77
C LEU A 305 5.17 11.04 -15.43
N TYR A 306 4.12 11.76 -15.02
CA TYR A 306 3.88 13.12 -15.49
C TYR A 306 5.10 14.02 -15.25
N ARG A 307 5.65 14.00 -14.04
CA ARG A 307 6.83 14.81 -13.69
C ARG A 307 8.00 14.56 -14.63
N ILE A 308 8.31 13.30 -14.96
CA ILE A 308 9.49 12.96 -15.78
C ILE A 308 9.23 12.98 -17.29
N THR A 309 8.01 12.73 -17.78
CA THR A 309 7.70 12.67 -19.22
C THR A 309 7.00 13.92 -19.73
N GLY A 310 6.11 14.51 -18.94
CA GLY A 310 5.23 15.60 -19.32
C GLY A 310 3.98 15.23 -20.08
N GLU A 311 3.70 13.95 -20.25
CA GLU A 311 2.48 13.51 -20.91
C GLU A 311 1.26 13.85 -20.04
N ALA A 312 0.39 14.74 -20.54
CA ALA A 312 -0.76 15.26 -19.81
C ALA A 312 -1.71 14.15 -19.31
N ARG A 313 -1.79 13.02 -20.01
CA ARG A 313 -2.60 11.86 -19.60
C ARG A 313 -2.29 11.38 -18.18
N TYR A 314 -1.02 11.38 -17.78
CA TYR A 314 -0.63 10.93 -16.44
C TYR A 314 -1.06 11.91 -15.35
N ARG A 315 -1.00 13.22 -15.65
CA ARG A 315 -1.54 14.27 -14.77
C ARG A 315 -3.04 14.11 -14.59
N GLU A 316 -3.77 13.88 -15.67
CA GLU A 316 -5.22 13.69 -15.66
C GLU A 316 -5.64 12.44 -14.86
N LEU A 317 -4.94 11.32 -15.03
CA LEU A 317 -5.18 10.10 -14.24
C LEU A 317 -4.90 10.32 -12.76
N ALA A 318 -3.79 10.96 -12.41
CA ALA A 318 -3.45 11.26 -11.02
C ALA A 318 -4.51 12.17 -10.36
N LEU A 319 -4.95 13.23 -11.05
CA LEU A 319 -5.99 14.14 -10.55
C LEU A 319 -7.39 13.52 -10.52
N ARG A 320 -7.67 12.53 -11.39
CA ARG A 320 -8.92 11.75 -11.33
C ARG A 320 -9.01 10.98 -10.01
N VAL A 321 -7.94 10.29 -9.63
CA VAL A 321 -7.89 9.56 -8.35
C VAL A 321 -7.92 10.53 -7.17
N ALA A 322 -7.18 11.63 -7.24
CA ALA A 322 -7.20 12.64 -6.19
C ALA A 322 -8.61 13.21 -5.96
N ARG A 323 -9.38 13.44 -7.03
CA ARG A 323 -10.79 13.85 -6.93
C ARG A 323 -11.64 12.80 -6.22
N TYR A 324 -11.43 11.52 -6.50
CA TYR A 324 -12.12 10.44 -5.78
C TYR A 324 -11.78 10.49 -4.28
N ILE A 325 -10.50 10.59 -3.92
CA ILE A 325 -10.05 10.65 -2.52
C ILE A 325 -10.64 11.88 -1.80
N ILE A 326 -10.49 13.07 -2.39
CA ILE A 326 -10.99 14.33 -1.84
C ILE A 326 -12.51 14.28 -1.66
N GLY A 327 -13.25 13.69 -2.60
CA GLY A 327 -14.70 13.57 -2.53
C GLY A 327 -15.22 12.73 -1.36
N HIS A 328 -14.35 11.99 -0.66
CA HIS A 328 -14.68 11.21 0.54
C HIS A 328 -14.10 11.79 1.83
N GLN A 329 -13.43 12.96 1.78
CA GLN A 329 -12.89 13.57 2.98
C GLN A 329 -14.02 14.20 3.80
N GLU A 330 -13.98 13.97 5.12
CA GLU A 330 -14.87 14.62 6.07
C GLU A 330 -14.51 16.09 6.28
N ALA A 331 -15.44 16.88 6.80
CA ALA A 331 -15.28 18.33 6.94
C ALA A 331 -14.11 18.75 7.84
N ASP A 332 -13.71 17.90 8.78
CA ASP A 332 -12.59 18.11 9.71
C ASP A 332 -11.25 17.52 9.21
N GLY A 333 -11.24 16.91 8.03
CA GLY A 333 -10.04 16.48 7.30
C GLY A 333 -9.76 14.97 7.30
N HIS A 334 -10.49 14.14 8.04
CA HIS A 334 -10.24 12.70 8.05
C HIS A 334 -11.00 11.93 6.97
N TRP A 335 -10.72 10.63 6.88
CA TRP A 335 -11.47 9.70 6.05
C TRP A 335 -11.95 8.52 6.89
N VAL A 336 -13.15 8.04 6.57
CA VAL A 336 -13.75 6.86 7.20
C VAL A 336 -13.80 5.73 6.17
N LEU A 337 -13.04 4.64 6.39
CA LEU A 337 -12.91 3.61 5.34
C LEU A 337 -14.25 2.95 5.03
N ALA A 338 -15.10 2.77 6.03
CA ALA A 338 -16.45 2.23 5.85
C ALA A 338 -17.25 3.08 4.84
N LYS A 339 -17.22 4.41 4.95
CA LYS A 339 -17.90 5.31 3.99
C LYS A 339 -17.30 5.18 2.60
N VAL A 340 -15.97 5.17 2.49
CA VAL A 340 -15.27 5.00 1.20
C VAL A 340 -15.69 3.69 0.51
N ARG A 341 -15.94 2.63 1.28
CA ARG A 341 -16.40 1.32 0.79
C ARG A 341 -17.92 1.20 0.65
N GLY A 342 -18.70 2.23 0.98
CA GLY A 342 -20.16 2.16 1.01
C GLY A 342 -20.71 1.17 2.05
N MET A 343 -19.96 0.96 3.15
CA MET A 343 -20.32 0.09 4.27
C MET A 343 -20.89 0.91 5.45
N PRO A 344 -21.65 0.27 6.36
CA PRO A 344 -22.12 0.93 7.58
C PRO A 344 -20.96 1.47 8.43
N VAL A 345 -21.12 2.70 8.91
CA VAL A 345 -20.12 3.40 9.72
C VAL A 345 -20.32 3.05 11.19
N ALA A 346 -19.23 2.71 11.87
CA ALA A 346 -19.25 2.51 13.32
C ALA A 346 -19.50 3.84 14.06
N ALA A 347 -20.03 3.77 15.28
CA ALA A 347 -20.28 4.97 16.08
C ALA A 347 -18.99 5.63 16.59
N VAL A 348 -17.88 4.88 16.62
CA VAL A 348 -16.58 5.31 17.12
C VAL A 348 -15.54 4.98 16.05
N LEU A 349 -14.57 5.87 15.87
CA LEU A 349 -13.44 5.66 14.96
C LEU A 349 -12.58 4.50 15.44
N ASP A 350 -11.99 3.77 14.50
CA ASP A 350 -11.11 2.65 14.82
C ASP A 350 -9.72 2.77 14.18
N SER A 351 -8.88 1.76 14.36
CA SER A 351 -7.50 1.73 13.84
C SER A 351 -7.45 1.91 12.31
N VAL A 352 -8.50 1.53 11.61
CA VAL A 352 -8.60 1.59 10.15
C VAL A 352 -8.85 3.02 9.68
N ASP A 353 -9.58 3.83 10.45
CA ASP A 353 -9.84 5.23 10.12
C ASP A 353 -8.57 6.09 10.26
N PHE A 354 -7.74 5.82 11.27
CA PHE A 354 -6.40 6.41 11.38
C PHE A 354 -5.47 5.96 10.24
N ASP A 355 -5.50 4.66 9.89
CA ASP A 355 -4.70 4.10 8.78
C ASP A 355 -5.06 4.76 7.44
N VAL A 356 -6.35 4.83 7.09
CA VAL A 356 -6.80 5.41 5.82
C VAL A 356 -6.56 6.92 5.79
N THR A 357 -6.70 7.62 6.92
CA THR A 357 -6.41 9.06 6.99
C THR A 357 -4.93 9.33 6.76
N ALA A 358 -4.03 8.55 7.36
CA ALA A 358 -2.60 8.64 7.09
C ALA A 358 -2.27 8.28 5.63
N GLU A 359 -2.91 7.24 5.08
CA GLU A 359 -2.71 6.80 3.70
C GLU A 359 -3.12 7.86 2.68
N TYR A 360 -4.29 8.46 2.84
CA TYR A 360 -4.83 9.44 1.88
C TYR A 360 -4.13 10.78 2.01
N THR A 361 -3.75 11.18 3.22
CA THR A 361 -2.83 12.30 3.46
C THR A 361 -1.54 12.12 2.67
N LEU A 362 -0.91 10.95 2.79
CA LEU A 362 0.33 10.64 2.11
C LEU A 362 0.15 10.68 0.58
N TRP A 363 -0.88 10.04 0.04
CA TRP A 363 -1.09 10.00 -1.41
C TRP A 363 -1.39 11.35 -2.02
N LEU A 364 -2.28 12.14 -1.41
CA LEU A 364 -2.58 13.48 -1.90
C LEU A 364 -1.32 14.37 -1.88
N GLY A 365 -0.50 14.28 -0.82
CA GLY A 365 0.77 14.99 -0.75
C GLY A 365 1.77 14.57 -1.83
N LEU A 366 1.90 13.26 -2.08
CA LEU A 366 2.81 12.73 -3.11
C LEU A 366 2.33 13.10 -4.52
N ILE A 367 1.03 13.02 -4.79
CA ILE A 367 0.43 13.45 -6.07
C ILE A 367 0.70 14.93 -6.29
N ALA A 368 0.37 15.77 -5.30
CA ALA A 368 0.55 17.21 -5.38
C ALA A 368 2.00 17.60 -5.63
N SER A 369 2.93 17.08 -4.81
CA SER A 369 4.35 17.45 -4.89
C SER A 369 4.97 17.12 -6.25
N HIS A 370 4.61 15.99 -6.87
CA HIS A 370 5.12 15.64 -8.19
C HIS A 370 4.49 16.45 -9.33
N ILE A 371 3.19 16.73 -9.28
CA ILE A 371 2.53 17.56 -10.30
C ILE A 371 3.02 19.01 -10.20
N LEU A 372 3.03 19.61 -9.01
CA LEU A 372 3.50 20.98 -8.77
C LEU A 372 4.97 21.17 -9.14
N ALA A 373 5.82 20.16 -8.93
CA ALA A 373 7.22 20.23 -9.35
C ALA A 373 7.40 20.36 -10.87
N ARG A 374 6.37 20.02 -11.66
CA ARG A 374 6.40 20.14 -13.13
C ARG A 374 5.54 21.28 -13.66
N ASP A 375 4.35 21.49 -13.10
CA ASP A 375 3.49 22.62 -13.42
C ASP A 375 4.29 23.90 -13.10
N ARG A 376 4.92 24.51 -14.12
CA ARG A 376 5.58 25.80 -13.96
C ARG A 376 4.48 26.84 -13.75
N GLU A 377 4.49 27.50 -12.59
CA GLU A 377 3.64 28.67 -12.34
C GLU A 377 4.00 29.85 -13.23
#